data_AF-A0A3T0VZJ6-F1
#
_entry.id   AF-A0A3T0VZJ6-F1
#
_cell.length_a   1.000
_cell.length_b   1.000
_cell.length_c   1.000
_cell.angle_alpha   90.00
_cell.angle_beta   90.00
_cell.angle_gamma   90.00
#
_symmetry.space_group_name_H-M   'P 1'
#
loop_
_entity.id
_entity.type
_entity.pdbx_description
1 polymer ?
#
loop_
_entity_poly.entity_id
_entity_poly.type
_entity_poly.pdbx_seq_one_letter_code
_entity_poly.pdbx_strand_id
1 'polypeptide(L)'
;METILHTSGHLLPERIDVWFQDEARFGQQTSTTKVWAEKGSRPRVVKQQQFEYAYLFGAVCPTTGETEALISPIVNKEVMYSHLEQISQRTQPGRMAVVVMDRAAWHFKDGLVKGLENVVIIRLPPYTNFT
;
A
#
# COMPACT_ATOMS: atom_id res chain seq x y z
N MET A 1 -14.37 -19.38 3.87
CA MET A 1 -12.95 -19.80 3.91
C MET A 1 -12.68 -20.69 2.69
N GLU A 2 -12.61 -20.14 1.48
CA GLU A 2 -12.54 -20.97 0.25
C GLU A 2 -11.57 -20.43 -0.83
N THR A 3 -10.71 -19.46 -0.50
CA THR A 3 -9.89 -18.78 -1.54
C THR A 3 -8.42 -19.21 -1.56
N ILE A 4 -8.03 -20.31 -0.90
CA ILE A 4 -6.63 -20.78 -0.80
C ILE A 4 -6.33 -21.91 -1.81
N LEU A 5 -7.27 -22.31 -2.67
CA LEU A 5 -7.10 -23.50 -3.53
C LEU A 5 -6.39 -23.27 -4.87
N HIS A 6 -5.91 -22.05 -5.16
CA HIS A 6 -5.26 -21.75 -6.45
C HIS A 6 -3.73 -21.61 -6.40
N THR A 7 -3.10 -21.98 -5.27
CA THR A 7 -1.64 -22.04 -5.20
C THR A 7 -1.18 -23.37 -5.80
N SER A 8 -0.52 -23.33 -6.95
CA SER A 8 0.12 -24.49 -7.56
C SER A 8 1.20 -25.05 -6.62
N GLY A 9 0.86 -26.13 -5.92
CA GLY A 9 1.77 -26.88 -5.07
C GLY A 9 1.33 -26.86 -3.60
N HIS A 10 1.16 -28.05 -3.03
CA HIS A 10 0.96 -28.29 -1.61
C HIS A 10 2.07 -27.64 -0.78
N LEU A 11 1.91 -26.38 -0.41
CA LEU A 11 2.70 -25.75 0.63
C LEU A 11 1.98 -25.98 1.94
N LEU A 12 2.69 -26.55 2.90
CA LEU A 12 2.16 -26.66 4.26
C LEU A 12 1.83 -25.23 4.76
N PRO A 13 0.71 -25.03 5.47
CA PRO A 13 0.35 -23.71 6.04
C PRO A 13 1.48 -23.08 6.85
N GLU A 14 2.30 -23.94 7.46
CA GLU A 14 3.50 -23.58 8.21
C GLU A 14 4.58 -22.89 7.38
N ARG A 15 4.51 -22.88 6.04
CA ARG A 15 5.50 -22.27 5.14
C ARG A 15 4.96 -21.05 4.38
N ILE A 16 3.79 -20.56 4.79
CA ILE A 16 3.15 -19.40 4.17
C ILE A 16 3.12 -18.26 5.18
N ASP A 17 3.63 -17.10 4.77
CA ASP A 17 3.50 -15.84 5.48
C ASP A 17 2.48 -14.97 4.78
N VAL A 18 1.39 -14.64 5.47
CA VAL A 18 0.36 -13.76 4.92
C VAL A 18 0.72 -12.34 5.30
N TRP A 19 0.99 -11.51 4.29
CA TRP A 19 1.31 -10.11 4.42
C TRP A 19 0.08 -9.29 4.04
N PHE A 20 -0.31 -8.34 4.88
CA PHE A 20 -1.36 -7.37 4.60
C PHE A 20 -0.68 -6.08 4.18
N GLN A 21 -0.88 -5.67 2.93
CA GLN A 21 -0.31 -4.45 2.38
C GLN A 21 -1.40 -3.39 2.21
N ASP A 22 -1.10 -2.15 2.60
CA ASP A 22 -1.96 -0.98 2.45
C ASP A 22 -1.15 0.25 2.02
N GLU A 23 -1.85 1.24 1.46
CA GLU A 23 -1.29 2.49 0.95
C GLU A 23 -1.94 3.69 1.65
N ALA A 24 -1.14 4.48 2.38
CA ALA A 24 -1.60 5.70 3.02
C ALA A 24 -1.01 6.94 2.33
N ARG A 25 -1.85 7.93 2.03
CA ARG A 25 -1.41 9.22 1.49
C ARG A 25 -1.37 10.27 2.60
N PHE A 26 -0.19 10.84 2.82
CA PHE A 26 0.04 11.99 3.69
C PHE A 26 0.18 13.24 2.84
N GLY A 27 -0.52 14.32 3.18
CA GLY A 27 -0.37 15.59 2.50
C GLY A 27 -0.68 16.74 3.43
N GLN A 28 0.05 17.84 3.28
CA GLN A 28 -0.22 19.05 4.06
C GLN A 28 -1.48 19.72 3.51
N GLN A 29 -2.60 19.52 4.19
CA GLN A 29 -3.83 20.23 3.87
C GLN A 29 -3.83 21.61 4.55
N THR A 30 -3.52 22.67 3.80
CA THR A 30 -3.67 24.05 4.29
C THR A 30 -5.14 24.35 4.59
N SER A 31 -5.43 24.59 5.87
CA SER A 31 -6.74 25.06 6.31
C SER A 31 -6.92 26.53 5.94
N THR A 32 -8.11 26.90 5.45
CA THR A 32 -8.45 28.32 5.25
C THR A 32 -8.53 29.02 6.62
N THR A 33 -7.58 29.89 6.92
CA THR A 33 -7.58 30.66 8.17
C THR A 33 -8.65 31.77 8.11
N LYS A 34 -9.40 31.97 9.20
CA LYS A 34 -10.29 33.14 9.33
C LYS A 34 -9.44 34.38 9.54
N VAL A 35 -9.65 35.42 8.73
CA VAL A 35 -8.99 36.72 8.84
C VAL A 35 -9.99 37.77 9.30
N TRP A 36 -9.57 38.64 10.23
CA TRP A 36 -10.34 39.82 10.61
C TRP A 36 -10.25 40.87 9.51
N ALA A 37 -11.37 41.49 9.18
CA ALA A 37 -11.47 42.50 8.14
C ALA A 37 -12.39 43.63 8.60
N GLU A 38 -12.18 44.83 8.07
CA GLU A 38 -13.04 45.97 8.36
C GLU A 38 -14.47 45.71 7.87
N LYS A 39 -15.47 46.18 8.63
CA LYS A 39 -16.89 46.00 8.32
C LYS A 39 -17.21 46.66 6.97
N GLY A 40 -17.59 45.85 5.98
CA GLY A 40 -17.85 46.27 4.61
C GLY A 40 -16.77 45.85 3.60
N SER A 41 -15.64 45.32 4.06
CA SER A 41 -14.58 44.78 3.20
C SER A 41 -14.77 43.29 2.89
N ARG A 42 -14.29 42.85 1.72
CA ARG A 42 -14.24 41.43 1.31
C ARG A 42 -12.78 41.02 1.09
N PRO A 43 -12.06 40.56 2.12
CA PRO A 43 -10.67 40.13 1.96
C PRO A 43 -10.60 38.88 1.09
N ARG A 44 -9.69 38.89 0.11
CA ARG A 44 -9.39 37.72 -0.74
C ARG A 44 -8.12 37.07 -0.21
N VAL A 45 -8.25 35.89 0.39
CA VAL A 45 -7.10 35.08 0.80
C VAL A 45 -6.81 34.06 -0.30
N VAL A 46 -5.55 34.00 -0.75
CA VAL A 46 -5.12 32.96 -1.67
C VAL A 46 -5.02 31.65 -0.91
N LYS A 47 -5.90 30.70 -1.23
CA LYS A 47 -5.75 29.32 -0.77
C LYS A 47 -4.58 28.71 -1.53
N GLN A 48 -3.47 28.43 -0.85
CA GLN A 48 -2.38 27.67 -1.45
C GLN A 48 -2.88 26.25 -1.73
N GLN A 49 -3.11 25.94 -3.00
CA GLN A 49 -3.53 24.61 -3.47
C GLN A 49 -2.34 23.72 -3.82
N GLN A 50 -1.11 24.17 -3.54
CA GLN A 50 0.07 23.35 -3.67
C GLN A 50 0.08 22.37 -2.50
N PHE A 51 -0.30 21.14 -2.80
CA PHE A 51 -0.24 20.03 -1.86
C PHE A 51 1.00 19.22 -2.22
N GLU A 52 1.96 19.17 -1.30
CA GLU A 52 2.98 18.12 -1.33
C GLU A 52 2.34 16.86 -0.73
N TYR A 53 2.48 15.75 -1.46
CA TYR A 53 1.98 14.45 -1.02
C TYR A 53 3.16 13.50 -0.87
N ALA A 54 3.13 12.72 0.21
CA ALA A 54 3.96 11.55 0.40
C ALA A 54 3.03 10.34 0.52
N TYR A 55 3.42 9.25 -0.13
CA TYR A 55 2.74 7.96 -0.07
C TYR A 55 3.56 7.02 0.81
N LEU A 56 2.89 6.37 1.74
CA LEU A 56 3.43 5.33 2.60
C LEU A 56 2.83 4.01 2.14
N PHE A 57 3.68 3.10 1.71
CA PHE A 57 3.34 1.71 1.45
C PHE A 57 3.75 0.93 2.70
N GLY A 58 2.78 0.33 3.38
CA GLY A 58 3.02 -0.46 4.57
C GLY A 58 2.58 -1.89 4.36
N ALA A 59 3.36 -2.84 4.86
CA ALA A 59 3.00 -4.24 4.90
C ALA A 59 3.29 -4.85 6.28
N VAL A 60 2.40 -5.70 6.77
CA VAL A 60 2.56 -6.42 8.04
C VAL A 60 2.26 -7.90 7.86
N CYS A 61 3.08 -8.75 8.47
CA CYS A 61 2.83 -10.18 8.61
C CYS A 61 2.38 -10.48 10.05
N PRO A 62 1.09 -10.76 10.31
CA PRO A 62 0.60 -11.04 11.66
C PRO A 62 1.20 -12.31 12.26
N THR A 63 1.60 -13.28 11.43
CA THR A 63 2.17 -14.56 11.88
C THR A 63 3.56 -14.39 12.49
N THR A 64 4.39 -13.53 11.90
CA THR A 64 5.78 -13.31 12.35
C THR A 64 5.95 -12.02 13.14
N GLY A 65 4.97 -11.11 13.07
CA GLY A 65 5.06 -9.76 13.64
C GLY A 65 5.96 -8.81 12.84
N GLU A 66 6.41 -9.21 11.66
CA GLU A 66 7.31 -8.42 10.82
C GLU A 66 6.54 -7.36 10.04
N THR A 67 7.20 -6.22 9.83
CA THR A 67 6.61 -5.05 9.17
C THR A 67 7.61 -4.44 8.20
N GLU A 68 7.15 -4.08 7.01
CA GLU A 68 7.92 -3.35 6.01
C GLU A 68 7.20 -2.07 5.60
N ALA A 69 7.96 -1.00 5.38
CA ALA A 69 7.39 0.30 5.03
C ALA A 69 8.29 1.05 4.03
N LEU A 70 7.67 1.62 3.00
CA LEU A 70 8.32 2.44 1.99
C LEU A 70 7.61 3.77 1.85
N ILE A 71 8.34 4.88 1.97
CA ILE A 71 7.82 6.23 1.73
C ILE A 71 8.28 6.70 0.36
N SER A 72 7.37 7.20 -0.46
CA SER A 72 7.65 7.74 -1.79
C SER A 72 6.82 8.99 -2.07
N PRO A 73 7.38 10.03 -2.72
CA PRO A 73 6.61 11.20 -3.17
C PRO A 73 5.67 10.89 -4.35
N ILE A 74 5.84 9.71 -4.99
CA ILE A 74 5.08 9.28 -6.16
C ILE A 74 4.53 7.86 -5.97
N VAL A 75 3.38 7.58 -6.60
CA VAL A 75 2.84 6.22 -6.72
C VAL A 75 3.06 5.74 -8.14
N ASN A 76 3.91 4.73 -8.29
CA ASN A 76 4.12 4.06 -9.58
C ASN A 76 4.41 2.56 -9.37
N LYS A 77 4.49 1.82 -10.49
CA LYS A 77 4.74 0.37 -10.47
C LYS A 77 6.11 0.01 -9.88
N GLU A 78 7.12 0.87 -10.06
CA GLU A 78 8.50 0.63 -9.62
C GLU A 78 8.63 0.72 -8.10
N VAL A 79 7.97 1.70 -7.48
CA VAL A 79 7.90 1.85 -6.03
C VAL A 79 7.17 0.66 -5.41
N MET A 80 6.06 0.22 -6.01
CA MET A 80 5.36 -0.99 -5.57
C MET A 80 6.24 -2.24 -5.72
N TYR A 81 6.96 -2.39 -6.84
CA TYR A 81 7.91 -3.50 -7.03
C TYR A 81 8.99 -3.48 -5.94
N SER A 82 9.55 -2.31 -5.64
CA SER A 82 10.58 -2.14 -4.60
C SER A 82 10.04 -2.53 -3.23
N HIS A 83 8.78 -2.19 -2.93
CA HIS A 83 8.13 -2.62 -1.69
C HIS A 83 7.90 -4.14 -1.64
N LEU A 84 7.49 -4.76 -2.75
CA LEU A 84 7.37 -6.23 -2.84
C LEU A 84 8.72 -6.94 -2.73
N GLU A 85 9.80 -6.32 -3.22
CA GLU A 85 11.16 -6.82 -3.05
C GLU A 85 11.59 -6.80 -1.57
N GLN A 86 11.24 -5.75 -0.82
CA GLN A 86 11.46 -5.72 0.64
C GLN A 86 10.73 -6.87 1.33
N ILE A 87 9.46 -7.12 0.99
CA ILE A 87 8.68 -8.23 1.53
C ILE A 87 9.32 -9.59 1.15
N SER A 88 9.78 -9.74 -0.09
CA SER A 88 10.46 -10.95 -0.58
C SER A 88 11.74 -11.24 0.22
N GLN A 89 12.55 -10.21 0.48
CA GLN A 89 13.80 -10.32 1.24
C GLN A 89 13.55 -10.57 2.72
N ARG A 90 12.46 -10.00 3.27
CA ARG A 90 12.13 -10.15 4.69
C ARG A 90 11.57 -11.53 5.01
N THR A 91 10.85 -12.12 4.06
CA THR A 91 10.29 -13.47 4.17
C THR A 91 11.40 -14.50 4.28
N GLN A 92 11.31 -15.37 5.29
CA GLN A 92 12.40 -16.32 5.57
C GLN A 92 12.60 -17.30 4.41
N PRO A 93 13.85 -17.75 4.16
CA PRO A 93 14.14 -18.71 3.11
C PRO A 93 13.28 -19.98 3.22
N GLY A 94 12.74 -20.44 2.09
CA GLY A 94 11.88 -21.63 2.02
C GLY A 94 10.41 -21.39 2.41
N ARG A 95 10.04 -20.14 2.73
CA ARG A 95 8.66 -19.70 2.92
C ARG A 95 8.18 -18.88 1.72
N MET A 96 6.86 -18.79 1.58
CA MET A 96 6.23 -17.96 0.57
C MET A 96 5.46 -16.80 1.20
N ALA A 97 5.68 -15.61 0.66
CA ALA A 97 4.94 -14.41 1.00
C ALA A 97 3.66 -14.34 0.16
N VAL A 98 2.52 -14.40 0.84
CA VAL A 98 1.21 -14.18 0.25
C VAL A 98 0.78 -12.77 0.62
N VAL A 99 0.90 -11.84 -0.33
CA VAL A 99 0.59 -10.42 -0.13
C VAL A 99 -0.87 -10.17 -0.49
N VAL A 100 -1.67 -9.80 0.49
CA VAL A 100 -3.05 -9.36 0.35
C VAL A 100 -3.04 -7.85 0.15
N MET A 101 -3.55 -7.40 -1.00
CA MET A 101 -3.66 -5.98 -1.35
C MET A 101 -5.08 -5.62 -1.79
N ASP A 102 -5.46 -4.37 -1.55
CA ASP A 102 -6.71 -3.80 -2.04
C ASP A 102 -6.63 -3.55 -3.57
N ARG A 103 -7.78 -3.26 -4.19
CA ARG A 103 -7.82 -2.98 -5.63
C ARG A 103 -7.62 -1.48 -5.88
N ALA A 104 -6.45 -0.93 -5.59
CA ALA A 104 -6.10 0.38 -6.13
C ALA A 104 -5.98 0.30 -7.66
N ALA A 105 -6.53 1.29 -8.38
CA ALA A 105 -6.67 1.23 -9.83
C ALA A 105 -5.34 1.24 -10.63
N TRP A 106 -4.20 1.18 -9.95
CA TRP A 106 -2.85 1.33 -10.50
C TRP A 106 -2.06 0.00 -10.53
N HIS A 107 -2.62 -1.11 -10.03
CA HIS A 107 -1.98 -2.42 -10.03
C HIS A 107 -2.17 -3.25 -11.33
N PHE A 108 -2.80 -2.70 -12.38
CA PHE A 108 -3.32 -3.47 -13.53
C PHE A 108 -2.32 -3.72 -14.68
N LYS A 109 -1.04 -3.96 -14.40
CA LYS A 109 -0.16 -4.52 -15.43
C LYS A 109 0.45 -5.83 -14.95
N ASP A 110 0.12 -6.89 -15.69
CA ASP A 110 0.71 -8.21 -15.55
C ASP A 110 2.24 -8.13 -15.34
N GLY A 111 2.75 -8.98 -14.46
CA GLY A 111 4.17 -9.05 -14.12
C GLY A 111 4.65 -8.10 -13.02
N LEU A 112 3.80 -7.66 -12.10
CA LEU A 112 4.24 -6.91 -10.91
C LEU A 112 5.17 -7.74 -10.00
N VAL A 113 5.01 -9.06 -9.98
CA VAL A 113 5.89 -10.01 -9.25
C VAL A 113 6.91 -10.69 -10.16
N LYS A 114 7.08 -10.22 -11.40
CA LYS A 114 8.00 -10.86 -12.35
C LYS A 114 9.43 -10.73 -11.83
N GLY A 115 10.04 -11.84 -11.43
CA GLY A 115 11.38 -11.88 -10.82
C GLY A 115 11.37 -12.18 -9.32
N LEU A 116 10.21 -12.19 -8.66
CA LEU A 116 10.06 -12.58 -7.26
C LEU A 116 9.52 -14.01 -7.18
N GLU A 117 10.38 -14.98 -6.88
CA GLU A 117 10.02 -16.41 -6.89
C GLU A 117 9.20 -16.84 -5.66
N ASN A 118 9.33 -16.11 -4.55
CA ASN A 118 8.69 -16.42 -3.27
C ASN A 118 7.50 -15.50 -2.92
N VAL A 119 7.02 -14.67 -3.86
CA VAL A 119 5.93 -13.72 -3.63
C VAL A 119 4.72 -14.03 -4.50
N VAL A 120 3.55 -14.15 -3.88
CA VAL A 120 2.26 -14.30 -4.55
C VAL A 120 1.32 -13.21 -4.07
N ILE A 121 0.57 -12.61 -5.00
CA ILE A 121 -0.40 -11.56 -4.70
C ILE A 121 -1.82 -12.13 -4.69
N ILE A 122 -2.54 -11.90 -3.60
CA ILE A 122 -3.99 -12.11 -3.50
C ILE A 122 -4.68 -10.74 -3.51
N ARG A 123 -5.67 -10.60 -4.38
CA ARG A 123 -6.45 -9.37 -4.52
C ARG A 123 -7.80 -9.54 -3.85
N LEU A 124 -8.18 -8.57 -3.02
CA LEU A 124 -9.51 -8.53 -2.43
C LEU A 124 -10.58 -8.30 -3.52
N PRO A 125 -11.83 -8.75 -3.32
CA PRO A 125 -12.95 -8.37 -4.16
C PRO A 125 -13.19 -6.84 -4.08
N PRO A 126 -13.81 -6.23 -5.09
CA PRO A 126 -14.09 -4.81 -5.07
C PRO A 126 -15.02 -4.44 -3.90
N TYR A 127 -14.84 -3.25 -3.32
CA TYR A 127 -15.62 -2.69 -2.19
C TYR A 127 -15.46 -3.35 -0.82
N THR A 128 -14.33 -4.01 -0.55
CA THR A 128 -13.99 -4.50 0.80
C THR A 128 -12.71 -3.84 1.30
N ASN A 129 -12.84 -2.68 1.93
CA ASN A 129 -11.78 -2.07 2.75
C ASN A 129 -11.95 -2.53 4.21
N PHE A 130 -10.88 -2.99 4.85
CA PHE A 130 -10.84 -3.17 6.30
C PHE A 130 -10.69 -1.79 6.94
N THR A 131 -11.79 -1.05 7.03
CA THR A 131 -11.87 0.20 7.80
C THR A 131 -12.80 0.02 8.97
#